data_AF-A0A5S9M5Y2-F1
#
_entry.id   AF-A0A5S9M5Y2-F1
#
_cell.length_a   1.000
_cell.length_b   1.000
_cell.length_c   1.000
_cell.angle_alpha   90.00
_cell.angle_beta   90.00
_cell.angle_gamma   90.00
#
_symmetry.space_group_name_H-M   'P 1'
#
loop_
_entity.id
_entity.type
_entity.pdbx_description
1 polymer ?
#
loop_
_entity_poly.entity_id
_entity_poly.type
_entity_poly.pdbx_seq_one_letter_code
_entity_poly.pdbx_strand_id
1 'polypeptide(L)' 'MAVSLKEAKEMVETAKQFQVQASMGFNYRYLSFVNILKNLIANGELGRILTVRTHF' A
#
# COMPACT_ATOMS: atom_id res chain seq x y z
N MET A 1 -1.03 -12.19 4.19
CA MET A 1 -0.03 -12.42 5.26
C MET A 1 -0.64 -13.20 6.41
N ALA A 2 -1.82 -12.83 6.90
CA ALA A 2 -2.59 -13.65 7.84
C ALA A 2 -3.84 -14.22 7.17
N VAL A 3 -4.41 -15.28 7.74
CA VAL A 3 -5.62 -15.95 7.23
C VAL A 3 -6.88 -15.18 7.66
N SER A 4 -6.83 -14.52 8.83
CA SER A 4 -7.94 -13.72 9.35
C SER A 4 -7.57 -12.27 9.68
N LEU A 5 -8.58 -11.40 9.75
CA LEU A 5 -8.41 -10.02 10.22
C LEU A 5 -7.94 -9.97 11.69
N LYS A 6 -8.37 -10.93 12.52
CA LYS A 6 -7.98 -11.01 13.93
C LYS A 6 -6.47 -11.22 14.04
N GLU A 7 -5.95 -12.24 13.36
CA GLU A 7 -4.51 -12.53 13.30
C GLU A 7 -3.71 -11.33 12.76
N ALA A 8 -4.19 -10.69 11.68
CA ALA A 8 -3.52 -9.51 11.13
C ALA A 8 -3.42 -8.36 12.15
N LYS A 9 -4.46 -8.15 12.96
CA LYS A 9 -4.45 -7.15 14.04
C LYS A 9 -3.47 -7.51 15.14
N GLU A 10 -3.43 -8.77 15.57
CA GLU A 10 -2.50 -9.26 16.59
C GLU A 10 -1.03 -9.06 16.15
N MET A 11 -0.72 -9.33 14.87
CA MET A 11 0.61 -9.09 14.30
C MET A 11 1.01 -7.59 14.38
N VAL A 12 0.08 -6.68 14.08
CA VAL A 12 0.33 -5.23 14.14
C VAL A 12 0.55 -4.76 15.57
N GLU A 13 -0.31 -5.16 16.50
CA GLU A 13 -0.18 -4.76 17.91
C GLU A 13 1.08 -5.34 18.54
N THR A 14 1.44 -6.58 18.22
CA THR A 14 2.71 -7.19 18.64
C THR A 14 3.89 -6.36 18.10
N ALA A 15 3.91 -6.03 16.81
CA ALA A 15 5.00 -5.24 16.24
C ALA A 15 5.15 -3.86 16.91
N LYS A 16 4.03 -3.20 17.24
CA LYS A 16 4.03 -1.94 18.00
C LYS A 16 4.55 -2.11 19.42
N GLN A 17 4.07 -3.13 20.13
CA GLN A 17 4.47 -3.41 21.52
C GLN A 17 5.97 -3.63 21.64
N PHE A 18 6.54 -4.40 20.71
CA PHE A 18 7.97 -4.70 20.69
C PHE A 18 8.81 -3.64 19.97
N GLN A 19 8.20 -2.55 19.48
CA GLN A 19 8.84 -1.47 18.74
C GLN A 19 9.71 -1.96 17.57
N VAL A 20 9.26 -3.02 16.90
CA VAL A 20 9.96 -3.59 15.74
C VAL A 20 9.37 -3.03 14.45
N GLN A 21 10.24 -2.87 13.44
CA GLN A 21 9.81 -2.45 12.12
C GLN A 21 9.01 -3.57 11.43
N ALA A 22 7.69 -3.39 11.34
CA ALA A 22 6.84 -4.24 10.53
C ALA A 22 7.01 -3.92 9.04
N SER A 23 7.07 -4.95 8.20
CA SER A 23 7.14 -4.80 6.73
C SER A 23 6.23 -5.79 6.03
N MET A 24 5.86 -5.45 4.80
CA MET A 24 4.97 -6.21 3.94
C MET A 24 5.53 -6.24 2.52
N GLY A 25 5.53 -7.42 1.89
CA GLY A 25 5.97 -7.63 0.51
C GLY A 25 4.99 -7.11 -0.55
N PHE A 26 4.49 -5.87 -0.42
CA PHE A 26 3.65 -5.23 -1.44
C PHE A 26 4.50 -4.73 -2.62
N ASN A 27 5.10 -5.66 -3.36
CA ASN A 27 6.08 -5.41 -4.43
C ASN A 27 5.56 -4.48 -5.55
N TYR A 28 4.26 -4.52 -5.86
CA TYR A 28 3.64 -3.64 -6.86
C TYR A 28 3.84 -2.15 -6.56
N ARG A 29 4.04 -1.76 -5.29
CA ARG A 29 4.35 -0.38 -4.89
C ARG A 29 5.67 0.14 -5.44
N TYR A 30 6.54 -0.75 -5.89
CA TYR A 30 7.88 -0.42 -6.40
C TYR A 30 7.98 -0.51 -7.93
N LEU A 31 6.91 -0.89 -8.62
CA LEU A 31 6.90 -0.93 -10.08
C LEU A 31 6.99 0.49 -10.64
N SER A 32 7.80 0.68 -11.68
CA SER A 32 8.08 1.99 -12.27
C SER A 32 6.80 2.74 -12.67
N PHE A 33 5.86 2.06 -13.31
CA PHE A 33 4.58 2.65 -13.73
C PHE A 33 3.68 3.08 -12.56
N VAL A 34 3.73 2.37 -11.42
CA VAL A 34 2.99 2.77 -10.21
C VAL A 34 3.59 4.04 -9.61
N ASN A 35 4.93 4.14 -9.58
CA ASN A 35 5.62 5.33 -9.10
C ASN A 35 5.39 6.54 -10.01
N ILE A 36 5.42 6.36 -11.33
CA ILE A 36 5.12 7.43 -12.30
C ILE A 36 3.69 7.94 -12.09
N LEU A 37 2.70 7.03 -12.03
CA LEU A 37 1.30 7.41 -11.80
C LEU A 37 1.14 8.18 -10.48
N LYS A 38 1.79 7.71 -9.40
CA LYS A 38 1.77 8.39 -8.10
C LYS A 38 2.31 9.81 -8.19
N ASN A 39 3.39 10.04 -8.93
CA ASN A 39 3.97 11.38 -9.11
C ASN A 39 3.02 12.29 -9.90
N LEU A 40 2.42 11.81 -11.00
CA LEU A 40 1.46 12.58 -11.79
C LEU A 40 0.23 13.01 -10.96
N ILE A 41 -0.25 12.13 -10.07
CA ILE A 41 -1.34 12.44 -9.14
C ILE A 41 -0.89 13.48 -8.11
N ALA A 42 0.26 13.26 -7.48
CA ALA A 42 0.77 14.15 -6.42
C ALA A 42 1.07 15.57 -6.93
N ASN A 43 1.53 15.69 -8.17
CA ASN A 43 1.83 16.96 -8.82
C ASN A 43 0.58 17.64 -9.43
N GLY A 44 -0.58 16.98 -9.40
CA GLY A 44 -1.82 17.50 -9.98
C GLY A 44 -1.86 17.49 -11.52
N GLU A 45 -0.94 16.79 -12.18
CA GLU A 45 -0.79 16.76 -13.64
C GLU A 45 -1.96 16.05 -14.34
N LEU A 46 -2.70 15.20 -13.61
CA LEU A 46 -3.91 14.50 -14.12
C LEU A 46 -5.21 15.26 -13.85
N GLY A 47 -5.15 16.38 -13.12
CA GLY A 47 -6.35 17.08 -12.64
C GLY A 47 -7.19 16.19 -11.71
N ARG A 48 -8.51 16.23 -11.85
CA ARG A 48 -9.43 15.45 -11.02
C ARG A 48 -9.61 14.04 -11.57
N ILE A 49 -9.23 13.03 -10.78
CA ILE A 49 -9.53 11.62 -11.09
C ILE A 49 -11.03 11.41 -10.98
N LEU A 50 -11.67 11.02 -12.08
CA LEU A 50 -13.11 10.74 -12.12
C LEU A 50 -13.43 9.25 -11.94
N THR A 51 -12.59 8.38 -12.49
CA THR A 51 -12.78 6.93 -12.49
C THR A 51 -11.44 6.21 -12.41
N VAL A 52 -11.38 5.12 -11.67
CA VAL A 52 -10.25 4.19 -11.63
C VAL A 52 -10.72 2.81 -12.10
N ARG A 53 -10.01 2.21 -13.06
CA ARG A 53 -10.26 0.85 -13.54
C ARG A 53 -8.99 0.03 -13.42
N THR A 54 -9.12 -1.18 -12.90
CA THR A 54 -8.01 -2.12 -12.69
C THR A 54 -8.35 -3.47 -13.30
N HIS A 55 -7.37 -4.11 -13.94
CA HIS A 55 -7.45 -5.48 -14.42
C HIS A 55 -6.37 -6.28 -13.69
N PHE A 56 -6.73 -7.42 -13.13
CA PHE A 56 -5.87 -8.31 -12.35
C PHE A 56 -5.67 -9.63 -13.10
#